data_AF-A0A956DBS7-F1
#
_entry.id   AF-A0A956DBS7-F1
#
_cell.length_a   1.000
_cell.length_b   1.000
_cell.length_c   1.000
_cell.angle_alpha   90.00
_cell.angle_beta   90.00
_cell.angle_gamma   90.00
#
_symmetry.space_group_name_H-M   'P 1'
#
loop_
_entity.id
_entity.type
_entity.pdbx_description
1 polymer ?
#
loop_
_entity_poly.entity_id
_entity_poly.type
_entity_poly.pdbx_seq_one_letter_code
_entity_poly.pdbx_strand_id
1 'polypeptide(L)'
;PGAQVMLDSATGAVVLRDARGLWIVSDPDLLHSFNLHRADHALLWETLVRELGSDTVAIDEAFHGHGKVLSLGDALGRFPAVFLVVQALLLIFLLVMLGSRRFGPPLEEQDIGAGPREAIAVSASVLADGQPLPRLVSNYVIEVVQDLHRRLGLPDVSSLHARAERIDEVAKHRRIPPEARRLLDDAARIAPTLKNDAEAWKVARAAHAFRAKLLEPARAARSANTDPKPPANPTKTSPPAMQESA
;
A
#
# COMPACT_ATOMS: atom_id res chain seq x y z
N PRO A 1 -55.08 37.23 15.95
CA PRO A 1 -56.20 38.15 15.65
C PRO A 1 -55.69 39.41 14.94
N GLY A 2 -55.92 39.53 13.63
CA GLY A 2 -55.51 40.69 12.83
C GLY A 2 -54.61 40.39 11.62
N ALA A 3 -54.25 39.14 11.37
CA ALA A 3 -53.52 38.77 10.16
C ALA A 3 -54.48 38.58 8.98
N GLN A 4 -54.22 39.25 7.86
CA GLN A 4 -54.98 39.12 6.62
C GLN A 4 -54.20 38.21 5.65
N VAL A 5 -54.89 37.21 5.09
CA VAL A 5 -54.32 36.35 4.06
C VAL A 5 -54.36 37.10 2.73
N MET A 6 -53.19 37.28 2.11
CA MET A 6 -53.02 38.00 0.84
C MET A 6 -52.97 37.03 -0.34
N LEU A 7 -52.37 35.86 -0.14
CA LEU A 7 -52.29 34.79 -1.13
C LEU A 7 -52.31 33.46 -0.40
N ASP A 8 -53.12 32.54 -0.89
CA ASP A 8 -53.19 31.14 -0.47
C ASP A 8 -53.18 30.29 -1.73
N SER A 9 -52.00 29.76 -2.08
CA SER A 9 -51.85 28.91 -3.26
C SER A 9 -52.25 27.48 -2.92
N ALA A 10 -52.90 26.80 -3.87
CA ALA A 10 -53.16 25.36 -3.78
C ALA A 10 -51.88 24.52 -3.58
N THR A 11 -50.71 25.08 -3.91
CA THR A 11 -49.40 24.45 -3.70
C THR A 11 -48.82 24.65 -2.29
N GLY A 12 -49.56 25.29 -1.37
CA GLY A 12 -49.18 25.47 0.04
C GLY A 12 -48.35 26.71 0.34
N ALA A 13 -48.20 27.64 -0.62
CA ALA A 13 -47.53 28.90 -0.40
C ALA A 13 -48.53 29.95 0.11
N VAL A 14 -48.18 30.63 1.22
CA VAL A 14 -49.06 31.58 1.90
C VAL A 14 -48.34 32.89 2.14
N VAL A 15 -49.04 34.00 1.85
CA VAL A 15 -48.62 35.35 2.21
C VAL A 15 -49.59 35.93 3.21
N LEU A 16 -49.08 36.32 4.37
CA LEU A 16 -49.86 36.94 5.45
C LEU A 16 -49.38 38.36 5.68
N ARG A 17 -50.31 39.26 5.97
CA ARG A 17 -50.02 40.58 6.49
C ARG A 17 -50.53 40.67 7.93
N ASP A 18 -49.63 40.91 8.88
CA ASP A 18 -50.04 41.17 10.27
C ASP A 18 -50.59 42.60 10.43
N ALA A 19 -51.35 42.84 11.50
CA ALA A 19 -51.97 44.12 11.84
C ALA A 19 -50.96 45.28 11.97
N ARG A 20 -49.67 44.97 12.15
CA ARG A 20 -48.57 45.94 12.22
C ARG A 20 -47.97 46.31 10.85
N GLY A 21 -48.52 45.75 9.76
CA GLY A 21 -48.00 45.94 8.41
C GLY A 21 -46.80 45.05 8.06
N LEU A 22 -46.49 44.05 8.89
CA LEU A 22 -45.46 43.05 8.61
C LEU A 22 -45.99 42.04 7.58
N TRP A 23 -45.26 41.86 6.49
CA TRP A 23 -45.52 40.82 5.50
C TRP A 23 -44.72 39.56 5.86
N ILE A 24 -45.41 38.44 5.96
CA ILE A 24 -44.85 37.13 6.24
C ILE A 24 -45.11 36.27 5.02
N VAL A 25 -44.04 35.74 4.44
CA VAL A 25 -44.09 34.91 3.23
C VAL A 25 -43.55 33.54 3.60
N SER A 26 -44.29 32.48 3.29
CA SER A 26 -43.88 31.10 3.62
C SER A 26 -42.72 30.60 2.76
N ASP A 27 -42.57 31.15 1.56
CA ASP A 27 -41.58 30.74 0.56
C ASP A 27 -40.94 31.99 -0.09
N PRO A 28 -39.63 32.22 0.07
CA PRO A 28 -38.95 33.39 -0.51
C PRO A 28 -39.01 33.41 -2.06
N ASP A 29 -39.22 32.27 -2.73
CA ASP A 29 -39.33 32.21 -4.19
C ASP A 29 -40.56 32.97 -4.72
N LEU A 30 -41.54 33.26 -3.88
CA LEU A 30 -42.69 34.12 -4.22
C LEU A 30 -42.25 35.57 -4.50
N LEU A 31 -41.19 36.03 -3.84
CA LEU A 31 -40.62 37.37 -3.98
C LEU A 31 -39.47 37.42 -4.99
N HIS A 32 -39.28 36.37 -5.79
CA HIS A 32 -38.23 36.33 -6.79
C HIS A 32 -38.74 36.85 -8.15
N SER A 33 -38.02 37.81 -8.75
CA SER A 33 -38.43 38.47 -10.02
C SER A 33 -38.47 37.52 -11.22
N PHE A 34 -37.68 36.43 -11.20
CA PHE A 34 -37.69 35.38 -12.24
C PHE A 34 -39.08 34.77 -12.49
N ASN A 35 -39.91 34.65 -11.46
CA ASN A 35 -41.23 34.02 -11.55
C ASN A 35 -42.36 34.99 -11.91
N LEU A 36 -42.06 36.26 -12.24
CA LEU A 36 -43.07 37.28 -12.54
C LEU A 36 -43.93 36.95 -13.77
N HIS A 37 -43.44 36.09 -14.67
CA HIS A 37 -44.21 35.59 -15.82
C HIS A 37 -45.43 34.75 -15.42
N ARG A 38 -45.54 34.30 -14.16
CA ARG A 38 -46.68 33.55 -13.64
C ARG A 38 -47.72 34.51 -13.07
N ALA A 39 -49.00 34.32 -13.44
CA ALA A 39 -50.09 35.23 -13.07
C ALA A 39 -50.22 35.45 -11.56
N ASP A 40 -50.09 34.39 -10.75
CA ASP A 40 -50.24 34.48 -9.28
C ASP A 40 -49.10 35.28 -8.64
N HIS A 41 -47.88 35.16 -9.16
CA HIS A 41 -46.73 35.94 -8.71
C HIS A 41 -46.87 37.40 -9.14
N ALA A 42 -47.33 37.67 -10.36
CA ALA A 42 -47.58 39.02 -10.84
C ALA A 42 -48.65 39.75 -10.01
N LEU A 43 -49.73 39.06 -9.65
CA LEU A 43 -50.79 39.59 -8.79
C LEU A 43 -50.28 39.92 -7.38
N LEU A 44 -49.41 39.06 -6.83
CA LEU A 44 -48.76 39.33 -5.54
C LEU A 44 -47.92 40.61 -5.59
N TRP A 45 -47.10 40.78 -6.63
CA TRP A 45 -46.28 41.97 -6.81
C TRP A 45 -47.11 43.24 -7.02
N GLU A 46 -48.17 43.18 -7.81
CA GLU A 46 -49.10 44.30 -8.00
C GLU A 46 -49.74 44.72 -6.67
N THR A 47 -50.20 43.74 -5.89
CA THR A 47 -50.80 43.97 -4.57
C THR A 47 -49.78 44.61 -3.63
N LEU A 48 -48.54 44.12 -3.62
CA LEU A 48 -47.46 44.64 -2.79
C LEU A 48 -47.14 46.11 -3.11
N VAL A 49 -46.97 46.45 -4.40
CA VAL A 49 -46.70 47.81 -4.89
C VAL A 49 -47.85 48.76 -4.54
N ARG A 50 -49.09 48.32 -4.77
CA ARG A 50 -50.30 49.09 -4.46
C ARG A 50 -50.43 49.38 -2.97
N GLU A 51 -50.16 48.39 -2.12
CA GLU A 51 -50.25 48.53 -0.66
C GLU A 51 -49.10 49.36 -0.07
N LEU A 52 -47.91 49.33 -0.67
CA LEU A 52 -46.78 50.16 -0.27
C LEU A 52 -46.90 51.60 -0.79
N GLY A 53 -47.79 51.87 -1.75
CA GLY A 53 -47.99 53.19 -2.34
C GLY A 53 -46.74 53.74 -3.03
N SER A 54 -45.87 52.86 -3.53
CA SER A 54 -44.58 53.21 -4.13
C SER A 54 -44.42 52.50 -5.47
N ASP A 55 -43.98 53.23 -6.50
CA ASP A 55 -43.69 52.68 -7.82
C ASP A 55 -42.37 51.88 -7.85
N THR A 56 -41.65 51.83 -6.73
CA THR A 56 -40.37 51.12 -6.60
C THR A 56 -40.32 50.40 -5.27
N VAL A 57 -40.02 49.10 -5.33
CA VAL A 57 -39.82 48.24 -4.15
C VAL A 57 -38.41 47.65 -4.25
N ALA A 58 -37.55 48.02 -3.32
CA ALA A 58 -36.24 47.39 -3.14
C ALA A 58 -36.30 46.48 -1.92
N ILE A 59 -36.02 45.19 -2.13
CA ILE A 59 -35.95 44.21 -1.05
C ILE A 59 -34.47 43.93 -0.82
N ASP A 60 -34.00 44.26 0.38
CA ASP A 60 -32.66 43.88 0.83
C ASP A 60 -32.75 42.59 1.66
N GLU A 61 -31.92 41.60 1.35
CA GLU A 61 -31.92 40.31 2.03
C GLU A 61 -31.17 40.42 3.36
N ALA A 62 -31.90 40.79 4.42
CA ALA A 62 -31.36 40.74 5.77
C ALA A 62 -31.48 39.32 6.36
N PHE A 63 -30.46 38.49 6.11
CA PHE A 63 -30.33 37.19 6.77
C PHE A 63 -30.14 37.37 8.28
N HIS A 64 -31.22 37.24 9.05
CA HIS A 64 -31.13 36.97 10.47
C HIS A 64 -30.78 35.50 10.64
N GLY A 65 -29.51 35.16 10.36
CA GLY A 65 -29.03 33.81 10.52
C GLY A 65 -29.39 33.31 11.91
N HIS A 66 -30.26 32.29 12.00
CA HIS A 66 -30.37 31.43 13.17
C HIS A 66 -29.11 30.55 13.35
N GLY A 67 -27.95 31.04 12.91
CA GLY A 67 -26.66 30.47 13.22
C GLY A 67 -26.31 30.88 14.64
N LYS A 68 -26.65 30.02 15.61
CA LYS A 68 -25.85 30.00 16.84
C LYS A 68 -24.40 29.90 16.37
N VAL A 69 -23.58 30.91 16.67
CA VAL A 69 -22.15 30.84 16.42
C VAL A 69 -21.63 29.77 17.37
N LEU A 70 -21.60 28.52 16.92
CA LEU A 70 -20.97 27.47 17.69
C LEU A 70 -19.48 27.79 17.70
N SER A 71 -18.88 27.83 18.89
CA SER A 71 -17.43 27.80 18.97
C SER A 71 -16.93 26.53 18.27
N LEU A 72 -15.73 26.57 17.69
CA LEU A 72 -15.18 25.40 16.99
C LEU A 72 -15.17 24.15 17.90
N GLY A 73 -14.95 24.35 19.21
CA GLY A 73 -15.06 23.30 20.22
C GLY A 73 -16.48 22.73 20.35
N ASP A 74 -17.52 23.58 20.38
CA ASP A 74 -18.92 23.13 20.40
C ASP A 74 -19.32 22.39 19.12
N ALA A 75 -18.78 22.82 17.98
CA ALA A 75 -19.04 22.18 16.68
C ALA A 75 -18.39 20.79 16.61
N LEU A 76 -17.15 20.67 17.06
CA LEU A 76 -16.39 19.42 17.10
C LEU A 76 -16.88 18.47 18.21
N GLY A 77 -17.48 18.99 19.29
CA GLY A 77 -18.00 18.18 20.40
C GLY A 77 -19.40 17.58 20.17
N ARG A 78 -20.07 17.91 19.06
CA ARG A 78 -21.40 17.40 18.73
C ARG A 78 -21.34 16.26 17.72
N PHE A 79 -22.35 15.40 17.77
CA PHE A 79 -22.53 14.34 16.78
C PHE A 79 -22.80 14.96 15.39
N PRO A 80 -22.15 14.49 14.30
CA PRO A 80 -21.22 13.36 14.25
C PRO A 80 -19.73 13.77 14.40
N ALA A 81 -19.41 15.06 14.46
CA ALA A 81 -18.04 15.58 14.46
C ALA A 81 -17.17 15.08 15.63
N VAL A 82 -17.79 14.70 16.75
CA VAL A 82 -17.09 14.10 17.91
C VAL A 82 -16.27 12.85 17.52
N PHE A 83 -16.74 12.06 16.54
CA PHE A 83 -15.98 10.90 16.08
C PHE A 83 -14.71 11.28 15.34
N LEU A 84 -14.71 12.40 14.61
CA LEU A 84 -13.53 12.91 13.93
C LEU A 84 -12.46 13.30 14.96
N VAL A 85 -12.86 13.94 16.05
CA VAL A 85 -11.95 14.30 17.16
C VAL A 85 -11.35 13.03 17.80
N VAL A 86 -12.18 12.03 18.10
CA VAL A 86 -11.72 10.76 18.67
C VAL A 86 -10.74 10.05 17.73
N GLN A 87 -11.05 9.99 16.43
CA GLN A 87 -10.18 9.39 15.42
C GLN A 87 -8.82 10.10 15.33
N ALA A 88 -8.83 11.44 15.35
CA ALA A 88 -7.61 12.23 15.34
C ALA A 88 -6.74 11.98 16.58
N LEU A 89 -7.35 11.89 17.77
CA LEU A 89 -6.64 11.55 19.00
C LEU A 89 -6.03 10.15 18.97
N LEU A 90 -6.76 9.15 18.45
CA LEU A 90 -6.23 7.79 18.27
C LEU A 90 -5.05 7.77 17.29
N LEU A 91 -5.14 8.51 16.19
CA LEU A 91 -4.05 8.63 15.23
C LEU A 91 -2.81 9.25 15.86
N ILE A 92 -2.96 10.36 16.60
CA ILE A 92 -1.87 11.00 17.34
C ILE A 92 -1.27 10.03 18.35
N PHE A 93 -2.10 9.30 19.11
CA PHE A 93 -1.64 8.30 20.06
C PHE A 93 -0.81 7.20 19.38
N LEU A 94 -1.26 6.69 18.24
CA LEU A 94 -0.51 5.70 17.44
C LEU A 94 0.81 6.27 16.92
N LEU A 95 0.83 7.52 16.43
CA LEU A 95 2.05 8.19 15.99
C LEU A 95 3.03 8.39 17.14
N VAL A 96 2.56 8.80 18.32
CA VAL A 96 3.38 8.91 19.53
C VAL A 96 3.90 7.54 19.92
N MET A 97 3.08 6.49 19.91
CA MET A 97 3.53 5.12 20.19
C MET A 97 4.60 4.65 19.20
N LEU A 98 4.43 4.99 17.91
CA LEU A 98 5.35 4.64 16.84
C LEU A 98 6.68 5.41 16.97
N GLY A 99 6.65 6.69 17.33
CA GLY A 99 7.84 7.49 17.59
C GLY A 99 8.52 7.19 18.93
N SER A 100 7.73 6.81 19.95
CA SER A 100 8.21 6.47 21.30
C SER A 100 8.84 5.08 21.34
N ARG A 101 8.37 4.15 20.50
CA ARG A 101 9.18 3.00 20.07
C ARG A 101 10.22 3.48 19.07
N ARG A 102 11.19 4.25 19.58
CA ARG A 102 12.40 4.66 18.87
C ARG A 102 12.85 3.50 17.98
N PHE A 103 12.72 3.64 16.66
CA PHE A 103 13.52 2.88 15.73
C PHE A 103 14.93 2.91 16.30
N GLY A 104 15.51 1.72 16.55
CA GLY A 104 16.82 1.61 17.17
C GLY A 104 17.85 2.52 16.50
N PRO A 105 19.03 2.72 17.10
CA PRO A 105 20.11 3.47 16.44
C PRO A 105 20.17 3.05 14.96
N PRO A 106 20.25 4.03 14.02
CA PRO A 106 20.28 3.71 12.60
C PRO A 106 21.31 2.61 12.42
N LEU A 107 20.86 1.47 11.90
CA LEU A 107 21.76 0.38 11.54
C LEU A 107 22.82 1.03 10.66
N GLU A 108 24.10 0.78 10.97
CA GLU A 108 25.20 1.25 10.13
C GLU A 108 24.82 0.96 8.68
N GLU A 109 24.86 2.01 7.86
CA GLU A 109 24.55 1.94 6.46
C GLU A 109 25.54 0.93 5.88
N GLN A 110 25.07 -0.31 5.73
CA GLN A 110 25.85 -1.32 5.05
C GLN A 110 25.95 -0.79 3.64
N ASP A 111 27.18 -0.60 3.16
CA ASP A 111 27.44 -0.29 1.76
C ASP A 111 27.03 -1.52 0.94
N ILE A 112 25.73 -1.63 0.69
CA ILE A 112 25.17 -2.70 -0.12
C ILE A 112 25.34 -2.21 -1.56
N GLY A 113 26.44 -2.63 -2.18
CA GLY A 113 26.74 -2.22 -3.54
C GLY A 113 25.65 -2.67 -4.53
N ALA A 114 25.32 -1.78 -5.46
CA ALA A 114 24.32 -1.97 -6.52
C ALA A 114 24.62 -3.21 -7.39
N GLY A 115 23.93 -4.34 -7.13
CA GLY A 115 24.12 -5.55 -7.95
C GLY A 115 23.12 -6.69 -7.73
N PRO A 116 23.14 -7.74 -8.58
CA PRO A 116 22.21 -8.87 -8.48
C PRO A 116 22.22 -9.59 -7.12
N ARG A 117 23.39 -9.60 -6.45
CA ARG A 117 23.54 -10.18 -5.10
C ARG A 117 22.77 -9.40 -4.04
N GLU A 118 22.70 -8.08 -4.18
CA GLU A 118 21.93 -7.22 -3.30
C GLU A 118 20.43 -7.42 -3.51
N ALA A 119 19.96 -7.45 -4.76
CA ALA A 119 18.56 -7.74 -5.04
C ALA A 119 18.12 -9.08 -4.44
N ILE A 120 19.01 -10.10 -4.48
CA ILE A 120 18.79 -11.39 -3.82
C ILE A 120 18.77 -11.23 -2.29
N ALA A 121 19.71 -10.49 -1.70
CA ALA A 121 19.79 -10.30 -0.25
C ALA A 121 18.56 -9.56 0.31
N VAL A 122 18.14 -8.48 -0.35
CA VAL A 122 16.94 -7.70 0.02
C VAL A 122 15.67 -8.53 -0.18
N SER A 123 15.56 -9.25 -1.30
CA SER A 123 14.39 -10.13 -1.51
C SER A 123 14.35 -11.25 -0.47
N ALA A 124 15.50 -11.81 -0.09
CA ALA A 124 15.59 -12.84 0.93
C ALA A 124 15.25 -12.32 2.33
N SER A 125 15.68 -11.11 2.69
CA SER A 125 15.33 -10.51 3.99
C SER A 125 13.84 -10.22 4.09
N VAL A 126 13.24 -9.60 3.06
CA VAL A 126 11.79 -9.34 3.00
C VAL A 126 10.98 -10.64 3.08
N LEU A 127 11.43 -11.68 2.38
CA LEU A 127 10.77 -12.99 2.43
C LEU A 127 10.92 -13.67 3.80
N ALA A 128 12.06 -13.51 4.46
CA ALA A 128 12.31 -14.03 5.80
C ALA A 128 11.48 -13.30 6.88
N ASP A 129 11.33 -11.98 6.77
CA ASP A 129 10.53 -11.18 7.71
C ASP A 129 9.03 -11.48 7.59
N GLY A 130 8.56 -11.87 6.40
CA GLY A 130 7.14 -12.14 6.13
C GLY A 130 6.64 -13.54 6.51
N GLN A 131 7.50 -14.49 6.90
CA GLN A 131 7.09 -15.87 7.18
C GLN A 131 7.81 -16.47 8.41
N PRO A 132 7.15 -17.34 9.20
CA PRO A 132 7.85 -18.12 10.23
C PRO A 132 8.99 -18.95 9.63
N LEU A 133 10.20 -18.83 10.18
CA LEU A 133 11.41 -19.50 9.69
C LEU A 133 11.24 -21.02 9.47
N PRO A 134 10.55 -21.80 10.34
CA PRO A 134 10.22 -23.19 10.07
C PRO A 134 9.55 -23.45 8.72
N ARG A 135 8.58 -22.59 8.36
CA ARG A 135 7.83 -22.71 7.11
C ARG A 135 8.72 -22.39 5.91
N LEU A 136 9.56 -21.36 6.03
CA LEU A 136 10.50 -20.98 4.98
C LEU A 136 11.49 -22.11 4.68
N VAL A 137 12.05 -22.73 5.72
CA VAL A 137 12.98 -23.86 5.58
C VAL A 137 12.29 -25.08 4.97
N SER A 138 11.06 -25.39 5.39
CA SER A 138 10.29 -26.49 4.81
C SER A 138 10.08 -26.31 3.30
N ASN A 139 9.62 -25.12 2.89
CA ASN A 139 9.45 -24.78 1.49
C ASN A 139 10.77 -24.83 0.71
N TYR A 140 11.86 -24.34 1.30
CA TYR A 140 13.18 -24.36 0.68
C TYR A 140 13.65 -25.80 0.39
N VAL A 141 13.50 -26.72 1.34
CA VAL A 141 13.89 -28.13 1.15
C VAL A 141 13.05 -28.79 0.06
N ILE A 142 11.74 -28.54 0.04
CA ILE A 142 10.85 -29.01 -1.03
C ILE A 142 11.35 -28.53 -2.39
N GLU A 143 11.67 -27.23 -2.52
CA GLU A 143 12.16 -26.67 -3.79
C GLU A 143 13.53 -27.24 -4.18
N VAL A 144 14.43 -27.46 -3.23
CA VAL A 144 15.74 -28.10 -3.49
C VAL A 144 15.56 -29.51 -4.05
N VAL A 145 14.66 -30.32 -3.48
CA VAL A 145 14.37 -31.67 -3.96
C VAL A 145 13.75 -31.63 -5.35
N GLN A 146 12.81 -30.71 -5.60
CA GLN A 146 12.19 -30.56 -6.92
C GLN A 146 13.21 -30.08 -7.97
N ASP A 147 14.06 -29.11 -7.64
CA ASP A 147 15.13 -28.61 -8.51
C ASP A 147 16.15 -29.70 -8.84
N LEU A 148 16.57 -30.49 -7.84
CA LEU A 148 17.45 -31.65 -8.05
C LEU A 148 16.81 -32.68 -8.97
N HIS A 149 15.53 -33.02 -8.76
CA HIS A 149 14.81 -33.96 -9.61
C HIS A 149 14.79 -33.52 -11.08
N ARG A 150 14.47 -32.23 -11.32
CA ARG A 150 14.47 -31.62 -12.66
C ARG A 150 15.86 -31.59 -13.28
N ARG A 151 16.87 -31.12 -12.55
CA ARG A 151 18.24 -30.96 -13.05
C ARG A 151 18.97 -32.27 -13.29
N LEU A 152 18.62 -33.33 -12.55
CA LEU A 152 19.13 -34.68 -12.78
C LEU A 152 18.40 -35.40 -13.93
N GLY A 153 17.36 -34.80 -14.50
CA GLY A 153 16.59 -35.40 -15.61
C GLY A 153 15.88 -36.69 -15.21
N LEU A 154 15.45 -36.80 -13.94
CA LEU A 154 14.81 -38.01 -13.44
C LEU A 154 13.38 -38.13 -14.00
N PRO A 155 12.88 -39.36 -14.23
CA PRO A 155 11.50 -39.56 -14.66
C PRO A 155 10.52 -38.99 -13.65
N ASP A 156 9.42 -38.41 -14.14
CA ASP A 156 8.41 -37.82 -13.28
C ASP A 156 7.81 -38.84 -12.32
N VAL A 157 7.56 -38.38 -11.10
CA VAL A 157 6.80 -39.08 -10.06
C VAL A 157 5.86 -38.12 -9.38
N SER A 158 4.71 -38.66 -8.98
CA SER A 158 3.63 -37.92 -8.34
C SER A 158 3.97 -37.49 -6.90
N SER A 159 4.75 -38.27 -6.15
CA SER A 159 5.03 -37.97 -4.74
C SER A 159 6.43 -37.38 -4.54
N LEU A 160 6.52 -36.40 -3.63
CA LEU A 160 7.79 -35.77 -3.25
C LEU A 160 8.76 -36.76 -2.60
N HIS A 161 8.22 -37.68 -1.81
CA HIS A 161 8.97 -38.77 -1.19
C HIS A 161 9.61 -39.71 -2.22
N ALA A 162 8.88 -40.09 -3.28
CA ALA A 162 9.44 -40.90 -4.36
C ALA A 162 10.50 -40.14 -5.17
N ARG A 163 10.37 -38.80 -5.30
CA ARG A 163 11.41 -37.96 -5.91
C ARG A 163 12.70 -38.01 -5.10
N ALA A 164 12.60 -37.88 -3.78
CA ALA A 164 13.75 -37.96 -2.88
C ALA A 164 14.44 -39.33 -2.92
N GLU A 165 13.68 -40.43 -2.92
CA GLU A 165 14.24 -41.78 -3.05
C GLU A 165 15.04 -41.94 -4.35
N ARG A 166 14.52 -41.44 -5.48
CA ARG A 166 15.26 -41.48 -6.76
C ARG A 166 16.52 -40.62 -6.75
N ILE A 167 16.49 -39.46 -6.09
CA ILE A 167 17.68 -38.62 -5.92
C ILE A 167 18.72 -39.34 -5.06
N ASP A 168 18.29 -40.03 -4.01
CA ASP A 168 19.17 -40.82 -3.15
C ASP A 168 19.80 -42.00 -3.88
N GLU A 169 19.09 -42.66 -4.80
CA GLU A 169 19.70 -43.66 -5.69
C GLU A 169 20.79 -43.06 -6.58
N VAL A 170 20.56 -41.87 -7.17
CA VAL A 170 21.60 -41.16 -7.92
C VAL A 170 22.79 -40.78 -7.03
N ALA A 171 22.55 -40.35 -5.79
CA ALA A 171 23.60 -40.03 -4.82
C ALA A 171 24.46 -41.26 -4.52
N LYS A 172 23.84 -42.42 -4.27
CA LYS A 172 24.54 -43.72 -4.08
C LYS A 172 25.41 -44.07 -5.28
N HIS A 173 24.88 -43.95 -6.50
CA HIS A 173 25.66 -44.20 -7.73
C HIS A 173 26.86 -43.26 -7.87
N ARG A 174 26.75 -42.02 -7.37
CA ARG A 174 27.83 -41.02 -7.36
C ARG A 174 28.74 -41.09 -6.12
N ARG A 175 28.56 -42.08 -5.25
CA ARG A 175 29.27 -42.24 -3.96
C ARG A 175 29.13 -41.02 -3.04
N ILE A 176 28.01 -40.30 -3.16
CA ILE A 176 27.61 -39.22 -2.25
C ILE A 176 26.64 -39.85 -1.24
N PRO A 177 26.73 -39.54 0.06
CA PRO A 177 25.79 -40.07 1.05
C PRO A 177 24.35 -39.66 0.69
N PRO A 178 23.40 -40.60 0.66
CA PRO A 178 22.00 -40.28 0.40
C PRO A 178 21.40 -39.52 1.59
N GLU A 179 20.87 -38.33 1.34
CA GLU A 179 20.35 -37.41 2.36
C GLU A 179 18.98 -36.81 1.98
N ALA A 180 18.50 -36.99 0.74
CA ALA A 180 17.30 -36.32 0.23
C ALA A 180 16.05 -36.70 1.03
N ARG A 181 15.86 -37.99 1.32
CA ARG A 181 14.69 -38.44 2.09
C ARG A 181 14.74 -37.92 3.52
N ARG A 182 15.91 -38.04 4.16
CA ARG A 182 16.14 -37.56 5.52
C ARG A 182 15.85 -36.06 5.65
N LEU A 183 16.31 -35.25 4.70
CA LEU A 183 16.11 -33.80 4.69
C LEU A 183 14.63 -33.42 4.61
N LEU A 184 13.83 -34.14 3.83
CA LEU A 184 12.37 -33.93 3.80
C LEU A 184 11.71 -34.29 5.12
N ASP A 185 12.08 -35.42 5.72
CA ASP A 185 11.54 -35.84 7.01
C ASP A 185 11.95 -34.86 8.13
N ASP A 186 13.21 -34.38 8.12
CA ASP A 186 13.71 -33.33 9.02
C ASP A 186 12.92 -32.03 8.83
N ALA A 187 12.69 -31.60 7.59
CA ALA A 187 11.92 -30.40 7.27
C ALA A 187 10.44 -30.49 7.68
N ALA A 188 9.83 -31.68 7.60
CA ALA A 188 8.45 -31.92 8.05
C ALA A 188 8.33 -31.95 9.58
N ARG A 189 9.39 -32.35 10.29
CA ARG A 189 9.44 -32.39 11.75
C ARG A 189 9.62 -31.02 12.41
N ILE A 190 10.17 -30.04 11.69
CA ILE A 190 10.27 -28.65 12.17
C ILE A 190 8.86 -28.05 12.15
N ALA A 191 8.06 -28.42 13.15
CA ALA A 191 6.72 -27.89 13.37
C ALA A 191 6.76 -26.36 13.58
N PRO A 192 5.67 -25.63 13.30
CA PRO A 192 5.59 -24.18 13.54
C PRO A 192 5.64 -23.77 15.02
N THR A 193 5.78 -24.73 15.93
CA THR A 193 5.74 -24.53 17.37
C THR A 193 7.15 -24.51 17.98
N LEU A 194 7.56 -23.30 18.39
CA LEU A 194 8.63 -22.95 19.34
C LEU A 194 10.09 -23.09 18.86
N LYS A 195 10.77 -21.92 18.76
CA LYS A 195 12.21 -21.65 18.98
C LYS A 195 13.27 -22.61 18.38
N ASN A 196 12.96 -23.35 17.32
CA ASN A 196 13.93 -24.23 16.66
C ASN A 196 14.66 -23.58 15.48
N ASP A 197 14.86 -22.26 15.50
CA ASP A 197 15.51 -21.51 14.42
C ASP A 197 16.91 -22.05 14.09
N ALA A 198 17.67 -22.43 15.12
CA ALA A 198 19.00 -23.01 14.94
C ALA A 198 18.96 -24.37 14.21
N GLU A 199 17.95 -25.20 14.49
CA GLU A 199 17.76 -26.48 13.79
C GLU A 199 17.27 -26.27 12.36
N ALA A 200 16.34 -25.33 12.17
CA ALA A 200 15.84 -24.95 10.85
C ALA A 200 16.98 -24.49 9.93
N TRP A 201 17.89 -23.63 10.43
CA TRP A 201 19.09 -23.23 9.69
C TRP A 201 20.04 -24.39 9.40
N LYS A 202 20.19 -25.36 10.31
CA LYS A 202 21.01 -26.56 10.07
C LYS A 202 20.44 -27.39 8.91
N VAL A 203 19.12 -27.61 8.88
CA VAL A 203 18.45 -28.36 7.81
C VAL A 203 18.57 -27.63 6.46
N ALA A 204 18.34 -26.32 6.42
CA ALA A 204 18.50 -25.53 5.20
C ALA A 204 19.94 -25.59 4.64
N ARG A 205 20.96 -25.44 5.50
CA ARG A 205 22.37 -25.56 5.09
C ARG A 205 22.71 -26.96 4.59
N ALA A 206 22.20 -28.00 5.24
CA ALA A 206 22.40 -29.38 4.82
C ALA A 206 21.79 -29.63 3.43
N ALA A 207 20.57 -29.15 3.18
CA ALA A 207 19.92 -29.24 1.86
C ALA A 207 20.71 -28.49 0.77
N HIS A 208 21.20 -27.28 1.07
CA HIS A 208 22.03 -26.52 0.12
C HIS A 208 23.35 -27.25 -0.20
N ALA A 209 24.03 -27.76 0.83
CA ALA A 209 25.29 -28.49 0.68
C ALA A 209 25.09 -29.79 -0.13
N PHE A 210 24.02 -30.54 0.15
CA PHE A 210 23.66 -31.74 -0.60
C PHE A 210 23.40 -31.42 -2.08
N ARG A 211 22.64 -30.34 -2.36
CA ARG A 211 22.42 -29.85 -3.73
C ARG A 211 23.73 -29.49 -4.43
N ALA A 212 24.61 -28.75 -3.77
CA ALA A 212 25.91 -28.37 -4.33
C ALA A 212 26.77 -29.60 -4.66
N LYS A 213 26.86 -30.58 -3.74
CA LYS A 213 27.60 -31.83 -3.96
C LYS A 213 27.09 -32.61 -5.17
N LEU A 214 25.77 -32.65 -5.38
CA LEU A 214 25.16 -33.39 -6.50
C LEU A 214 25.31 -32.68 -7.84
N LEU A 215 25.27 -31.34 -7.88
CA LEU A 215 25.25 -30.56 -9.12
C LEU A 215 26.61 -29.98 -9.52
N GLU A 216 27.45 -29.58 -8.58
CA GLU A 216 28.72 -28.91 -8.85
C GLU A 216 29.97 -29.78 -9.15
N PRO A 217 29.96 -31.14 -9.24
CA PRO A 217 31.12 -31.85 -9.77
C PRO A 217 31.40 -31.53 -11.26
N ALA A 218 30.41 -31.02 -11.99
CA ALA A 218 30.51 -30.76 -13.43
C ALA A 218 31.10 -29.38 -13.80
N ARG A 219 31.22 -28.44 -12.85
CA ARG A 219 31.69 -27.07 -13.15
C ARG A 219 33.21 -26.94 -13.10
N ALA A 220 33.87 -27.67 -12.20
CA ALA A 220 35.34 -27.70 -12.10
C ALA A 220 36.00 -28.24 -13.39
N ALA A 221 35.36 -29.21 -14.07
CA ALA A 221 35.87 -29.75 -15.33
C ALA A 221 35.74 -28.77 -16.53
N ARG A 222 34.83 -27.78 -16.47
CA ARG A 222 34.65 -26.78 -17.54
C ARG A 222 35.54 -25.54 -17.38
N SER A 223 35.87 -25.11 -16.16
CA SER A 223 36.73 -23.93 -15.99
C SER A 223 38.22 -24.22 -16.25
N ALA A 224 38.65 -25.48 -16.17
CA ALA A 224 40.03 -25.88 -16.48
C ALA A 224 40.39 -25.80 -17.98
N ASN A 225 39.41 -25.59 -18.87
CA ASN A 225 39.62 -25.57 -20.33
C ASN A 225 39.47 -24.16 -20.94
N THR A 226 39.40 -23.12 -20.11
CA THR A 226 39.28 -21.72 -20.54
C THR A 226 40.21 -20.83 -19.72
N ASP A 227 41.51 -21.09 -19.80
CA ASP A 227 42.51 -20.05 -19.51
C ASP A 227 43.08 -19.56 -20.86
N PRO A 228 42.68 -18.37 -21.34
CA PRO A 228 43.38 -17.74 -22.45
C PRO A 228 44.74 -17.25 -21.96
N LYS A 229 45.80 -17.78 -22.59
CA LYS A 229 47.18 -17.33 -22.50
C LYS A 229 47.26 -15.78 -22.53
N PRO A 230 47.87 -15.11 -21.54
CA PRO A 230 47.98 -13.66 -21.53
C PRO A 230 48.84 -13.18 -22.73
N PRO A 231 48.45 -12.09 -23.41
CA PRO A 231 49.19 -11.61 -24.57
C PRO A 231 50.55 -11.06 -24.17
N ALA A 232 51.55 -11.46 -24.95
CA ALA A 232 52.91 -10.95 -24.90
C ALA A 232 52.93 -9.46 -25.23
N ASN A 233 53.61 -8.69 -24.37
CA ASN A 233 53.81 -7.25 -24.48
C ASN A 233 54.86 -6.92 -25.56
N PRO A 234 54.55 -6.12 -26.61
CA PRO A 234 55.57 -5.60 -27.50
C PRO A 234 55.95 -4.16 -27.13
N THR A 235 57.15 -4.02 -26.58
CA THR A 235 58.20 -3.08 -26.98
C THR A 235 57.82 -1.68 -27.48
N LYS A 236 58.24 -0.68 -26.67
CA LYS A 236 58.87 0.61 -27.01
C LYS A 236 59.11 0.87 -28.52
N THR A 237 58.60 2.00 -29.00
CA THR A 237 59.23 2.81 -30.05
C THR A 237 58.69 4.25 -29.99
N SER A 238 59.50 5.19 -29.50
CA SER A 238 59.46 6.62 -29.91
C SER A 238 59.84 6.72 -31.40
N PRO A 239 59.51 7.76 -32.21
CA PRO A 239 59.86 9.20 -32.00
C PRO A 239 58.87 10.17 -32.75
N PRO A 240 59.24 11.39 -33.23
CA PRO A 240 60.04 12.49 -32.68
C PRO A 240 59.23 13.81 -32.57
N ALA A 241 59.86 14.83 -31.96
CA ALA A 241 59.45 16.22 -32.01
C ALA A 241 59.80 16.90 -33.35
N MET A 242 58.86 17.72 -33.87
CA MET A 242 59.04 18.82 -34.83
C MET A 242 57.79 19.71 -34.63
N GLN A 243 57.92 20.92 -34.07
CA GLN A 243 58.25 22.22 -34.70
C GLN A 243 57.08 22.90 -35.43
N GLU A 244 57.01 24.21 -35.18
CA GLU A 244 56.23 25.29 -35.83
C GLU A 244 54.72 25.39 -35.52
N SER A 245 54.08 26.55 -35.47
CA SER A 245 54.40 27.99 -35.33
C SER A 245 53.08 28.69 -35.68
N ALA A 246 52.48 29.46 -34.77
CA ALA A 246 51.66 30.66 -35.01
C ALA A 246 51.08 31.16 -33.67
#